data_AF-A0A317HBR9-F1
#
_entry.id   AF-A0A317HBR9-F1
#
_cell.length_a   1.000
_cell.length_b   1.000
_cell.length_c   1.000
_cell.angle_alpha   90.00
_cell.angle_beta   90.00
_cell.angle_gamma   90.00
#
_symmetry.space_group_name_H-M   'P 1'
#
loop_
_entity.id
_entity.type
_entity.pdbx_description
1 polymer ?
#
loop_
_entity_poly.entity_id
_entity_poly.type
_entity_poly.pdbx_seq_one_letter_code
_entity_poly.pdbx_strand_id
1 'polypeptide(L)'
;MDINEQELNGMLKQYGNLGEAHFFYSNTEQLRFDRKHWKWYRVGSDGSFEPLYGVTGVVHIIDKSAPLMAWAKKMTLAKLRRLVIERGGSEDAQFKLWLGDLDQIIAESKVADEEYKDEAADTGHDAHGWIEQYIKSVLKKDDARRDELLAKFPQDERAASCCVAALSWMAAHNVRWISTERCVYSRTHRYAGTCDGEALVDSCDDRNCCPTEFKDHLSVIDWKSSNYLYIEYLFQTAAYQQALEEETGKVFEDRWIIRLGKEDGEFDPWYMPGRTLYQEDWEGYLNCLRLFQSVEKVDERIGGIKGMRRAVQLEIDRKKREAAHRIKCPKADDYKGTRKSKCLPDGTQCKACQEKYEFHRRSKQNEGTSESVRDVPEPSGEIGNEGSRGEA
;
A
#
# COMPACT_ATOMS: atom_id res chain seq x y z
N MET A 1 -18.13 5.12 31.02
CA MET A 1 -18.00 3.82 30.34
C MET A 1 -16.53 3.52 30.32
N ASP A 2 -16.10 2.53 31.10
CA ASP A 2 -14.68 2.20 31.25
C ASP A 2 -14.23 1.40 30.02
N ILE A 3 -13.34 1.99 29.23
CA ILE A 3 -12.69 1.32 28.10
C ILE A 3 -11.78 0.23 28.69
N ASN A 4 -11.93 -1.01 28.20
CA ASN A 4 -11.13 -2.14 28.67
C ASN A 4 -9.64 -1.93 28.30
N GLU A 5 -8.74 -2.27 29.22
CA GLU A 5 -7.29 -2.21 29.06
C GLU A 5 -6.77 -2.96 27.81
N GLN A 6 -7.50 -3.96 27.29
CA GLN A 6 -7.22 -4.61 26.00
C GLN A 6 -7.58 -3.76 24.78
N GLU A 7 -8.66 -2.98 24.83
CA GLU A 7 -9.05 -2.04 23.78
C GLU A 7 -8.10 -0.84 23.76
N LEU A 8 -7.75 -0.32 24.94
CA LEU A 8 -6.75 0.74 25.08
C LEU A 8 -5.36 0.31 24.59
N ASN A 9 -4.92 -0.91 24.93
CA ASN A 9 -3.65 -1.47 24.43
C ASN A 9 -3.72 -1.80 22.93
N GLY A 10 -4.87 -2.18 22.40
CA GLY A 10 -5.12 -2.34 20.96
C GLY A 10 -5.00 -1.01 20.22
N MET A 11 -5.61 0.05 20.76
CA MET A 11 -5.55 1.42 20.25
C MET A 11 -4.13 2.00 20.33
N LEU A 12 -3.41 1.83 21.44
CA LEU A 12 -2.02 2.30 21.57
C LEU A 12 -1.05 1.55 20.63
N LYS A 13 -1.28 0.26 20.35
CA LYS A 13 -0.52 -0.49 19.32
C LYS A 13 -0.90 -0.10 17.89
N GLN A 14 -2.15 0.28 17.65
CA GLN A 14 -2.66 0.66 16.33
C GLN A 14 -2.33 2.12 15.96
N TYR A 15 -2.31 3.03 16.95
CA TYR A 15 -2.25 4.49 16.76
C TYR A 15 -0.97 5.15 17.31
N GLY A 16 0.05 4.39 17.70
CA GLY A 16 1.33 4.93 18.19
C GLY A 16 2.10 5.83 17.21
N ASN A 17 1.66 5.91 15.94
CA ASN A 17 2.27 6.68 14.86
C ASN A 17 1.41 7.87 14.38
N LEU A 18 0.40 8.27 15.15
CA LEU A 18 -0.42 9.43 14.78
C LEU A 18 0.43 10.71 14.81
N GLY A 19 0.34 11.48 13.74
CA GLY A 19 0.99 12.77 13.60
C GLY A 19 0.41 13.86 14.50
N GLU A 20 0.85 15.09 14.24
CA GLU A 20 0.41 16.28 14.95
C GLU A 20 -1.11 16.49 14.86
N ALA A 21 -1.63 17.24 15.83
CA ALA A 21 -3.05 17.58 15.85
C ALA A 21 -3.33 18.74 14.89
N HIS A 22 -4.30 18.53 14.00
CA HIS A 22 -4.82 19.57 13.11
C HIS A 22 -6.20 20.01 13.59
N PHE A 23 -6.41 21.30 13.75
CA PHE A 23 -7.65 21.86 14.29
C PHE A 23 -8.45 22.58 13.21
N PHE A 24 -9.76 22.36 13.22
CA PHE A 24 -10.71 22.85 12.23
C PHE A 24 -11.91 23.51 12.90
N TYR A 25 -12.67 24.29 12.14
CA TYR A 25 -13.93 24.90 12.59
C TYR A 25 -13.78 25.66 13.92
N SER A 26 -12.84 26.61 13.97
CA SER A 26 -12.54 27.37 15.20
C SER A 26 -12.19 26.47 16.40
N ASN A 27 -11.35 25.46 16.16
CA ASN A 27 -10.87 24.47 17.15
C ASN A 27 -11.96 23.57 17.75
N THR A 28 -13.11 23.43 17.08
CA THR A 28 -14.17 22.51 17.53
C THR A 28 -13.99 21.09 17.02
N GLU A 29 -13.20 20.89 15.96
CA GLU A 29 -12.88 19.60 15.38
C GLU A 29 -11.37 19.39 15.38
N GLN A 30 -10.94 18.18 15.71
CA GLN A 30 -9.53 17.80 15.75
C GLN A 30 -9.30 16.55 14.89
N LEU A 31 -8.28 16.61 14.03
CA LEU A 31 -7.85 15.50 13.19
C LEU A 31 -6.41 15.09 13.53
N ARG A 32 -6.11 13.81 13.28
CA ARG A 32 -4.75 13.26 13.30
C ARG A 32 -4.52 12.38 12.09
N PHE A 33 -3.31 12.44 11.53
CA PHE A 33 -2.92 11.64 10.39
C PHE A 33 -2.06 10.45 10.80
N ASP A 34 -2.43 9.25 10.34
CA ASP A 34 -1.60 8.05 10.44
C ASP A 34 -0.76 7.92 9.17
N ARG A 35 0.54 8.25 9.25
CA ARG A 35 1.46 8.14 8.11
C ARG A 35 1.69 6.70 7.68
N LYS A 36 1.61 5.74 8.60
CA LYS A 36 1.88 4.32 8.29
C LYS A 36 0.75 3.71 7.47
N HIS A 37 -0.49 4.06 7.79
CA HIS A 37 -1.67 3.54 7.08
C HIS A 37 -2.26 4.56 6.10
N TRP A 38 -1.60 5.71 5.92
CA TRP A 38 -2.01 6.84 5.08
C TRP A 38 -3.48 7.22 5.29
N LYS A 39 -3.88 7.42 6.55
CA LYS A 39 -5.29 7.58 6.93
C LYS A 39 -5.52 8.71 7.92
N TRP A 40 -6.58 9.48 7.69
CA TRP A 40 -7.02 10.52 8.59
C TRP A 40 -8.02 9.99 9.62
N TYR A 41 -7.90 10.48 10.85
CA TYR A 41 -8.80 10.19 11.94
C TYR A 41 -9.32 11.49 12.56
N ARG A 42 -10.63 11.56 12.78
CA ARG A 42 -11.25 12.57 13.64
C ARG A 42 -11.14 12.10 15.09
N VAL A 43 -10.77 12.99 15.99
CA VAL A 43 -10.70 12.73 17.43
C VAL A 43 -12.06 13.07 18.06
N GLY A 44 -12.74 12.07 18.61
CA GLY A 44 -13.99 12.24 19.35
C GLY A 44 -13.77 12.90 20.70
N SER A 45 -14.83 13.49 21.26
CA SER A 45 -14.79 14.13 22.59
C SER A 45 -14.46 13.14 23.72
N ASP A 46 -14.68 11.84 23.48
CA ASP A 46 -14.35 10.73 24.37
C ASP A 46 -12.93 10.17 24.15
N GLY A 47 -12.15 10.77 23.24
CA GLY A 47 -10.82 10.30 22.85
C GLY A 47 -10.83 9.18 21.81
N SER A 48 -11.98 8.84 21.23
CA SER A 48 -12.07 7.85 20.14
C SER A 48 -11.45 8.39 18.84
N PHE A 49 -11.00 7.48 17.98
CA PHE A 49 -10.49 7.79 16.65
C PHE A 49 -11.46 7.29 15.59
N GLU A 50 -12.17 8.21 14.96
CA GLU A 50 -13.09 7.89 13.87
C GLU A 50 -12.37 8.00 12.52
N PRO A 51 -12.25 6.91 11.74
CA PRO A 51 -11.61 6.98 10.43
C PRO A 51 -12.39 7.90 9.47
N LEU A 52 -11.64 8.67 8.69
CA LEU A 52 -12.17 9.51 7.62
C LEU A 52 -11.82 8.94 6.25
N TYR A 53 -12.64 9.29 5.25
CA TYR A 53 -12.35 8.99 3.85
C TYR A 53 -11.26 9.93 3.32
N GLY A 54 -10.26 9.39 2.63
CA GLY A 54 -9.26 10.20 1.94
C GLY A 54 -9.79 10.65 0.57
N VAL A 55 -9.70 11.94 0.24
CA VAL A 55 -10.18 12.47 -1.05
C VAL A 55 -9.62 11.69 -2.24
N THR A 56 -8.28 11.53 -2.30
CA THR A 56 -7.61 10.78 -3.37
C THR A 56 -8.04 9.31 -3.42
N GLY A 57 -8.18 8.67 -2.25
CA GLY A 57 -8.63 7.27 -2.15
C GLY A 57 -10.04 7.07 -2.68
N VAL A 58 -10.93 8.03 -2.45
CA VAL A 58 -12.30 8.01 -2.94
C VAL A 58 -12.35 8.10 -4.47
N VAL A 59 -11.63 9.05 -5.08
CA VAL A 59 -11.69 9.24 -6.54
C VAL A 59 -10.93 8.17 -7.33
N HIS A 60 -10.01 7.44 -6.70
CA HIS A 60 -9.33 6.27 -7.28
C HIS A 60 -10.27 5.09 -7.58
N ILE A 61 -11.55 5.17 -7.21
CA ILE A 61 -12.56 4.20 -7.61
C ILE A 61 -12.89 4.27 -9.12
N ILE A 62 -12.52 5.36 -9.79
CA ILE A 62 -12.71 5.53 -11.23
C ILE A 62 -11.75 4.59 -11.97
N ASP A 63 -12.30 3.75 -12.84
CA ASP A 63 -11.52 2.77 -13.58
C ASP A 63 -10.59 3.43 -14.61
N LYS A 64 -9.30 3.13 -14.49
CA LYS A 64 -8.25 3.50 -15.44
C LYS A 64 -7.51 2.28 -15.97
N SER A 65 -8.03 1.08 -15.74
CA SER A 65 -7.36 -0.17 -16.08
C SER A 65 -7.05 -0.26 -17.58
N ALA A 66 -7.97 0.13 -18.47
CA ALA A 66 -7.75 0.06 -19.91
C ALA A 66 -6.50 0.85 -20.38
N PRO A 67 -6.37 2.17 -20.12
CA PRO A 67 -5.18 2.92 -20.51
C PRO A 67 -3.93 2.49 -19.74
N LEU A 68 -4.03 2.19 -18.44
CA LEU A 68 -2.88 1.75 -17.64
C LEU A 68 -2.34 0.39 -18.08
N MET A 69 -3.20 -0.55 -18.45
CA MET A 69 -2.79 -1.86 -18.99
C MET A 69 -2.14 -1.74 -20.36
N ALA A 70 -2.61 -0.83 -21.22
CA ALA A 70 -1.96 -0.56 -22.50
C ALA A 70 -0.55 0.00 -22.28
N TRP A 71 -0.42 0.95 -21.35
CA TRP A 71 0.87 1.52 -20.96
C TRP A 71 1.81 0.50 -20.32
N ALA A 72 1.34 -0.32 -19.37
CA ALA A 72 2.14 -1.35 -18.70
C ALA A 72 2.72 -2.38 -19.69
N LYS A 73 1.91 -2.81 -20.68
CA LYS A 73 2.38 -3.66 -21.78
C LYS A 73 3.49 -2.99 -22.58
N LYS A 74 3.35 -1.70 -22.91
CA LYS A 74 4.38 -0.93 -23.62
C LYS A 74 5.68 -0.88 -22.81
N MET A 75 5.61 -0.63 -21.50
CA MET A 75 6.78 -0.57 -20.62
C MET A 75 7.47 -1.94 -20.53
N THR A 76 6.70 -3.01 -20.34
CA THR A 76 7.23 -4.39 -20.33
C THR A 76 7.97 -4.71 -21.63
N LEU A 77 7.36 -4.42 -22.79
CA LEU A 77 7.98 -4.69 -24.10
C LEU A 77 9.23 -3.84 -24.33
N ALA A 78 9.24 -2.59 -23.87
CA ALA A 78 10.41 -1.72 -23.96
C ALA A 78 11.57 -2.24 -23.11
N LYS A 79 11.33 -2.61 -21.84
CA LYS A 79 12.35 -3.18 -20.96
C LYS A 79 12.84 -4.54 -21.48
N LEU A 80 11.94 -5.38 -21.98
CA LEU A 80 12.29 -6.65 -22.62
C LEU A 80 13.24 -6.43 -23.79
N ARG A 81 12.92 -5.50 -24.71
CA ARG A 81 13.80 -5.17 -25.84
C ARG A 81 15.17 -4.69 -25.37
N ARG A 82 15.22 -3.83 -24.35
CA ARG A 82 16.47 -3.34 -23.74
C ARG A 82 17.32 -4.49 -23.20
N LEU A 83 16.74 -5.36 -22.38
CA LEU A 83 17.43 -6.52 -21.78
C LEU A 83 17.94 -7.52 -22.84
N VAL A 84 17.19 -7.72 -23.93
CA VAL A 84 17.65 -8.54 -25.06
C VAL A 84 18.89 -7.93 -25.71
N ILE A 85 18.92 -6.62 -25.94
CA ILE A 85 20.07 -5.92 -26.52
C ILE A 85 21.28 -5.99 -25.58
N GLU A 86 21.08 -5.75 -24.27
CA GLU A 86 22.13 -5.84 -23.25
C GLU A 86 22.78 -7.23 -23.17
N ARG A 87 22.02 -8.29 -23.48
CA ARG A 87 22.51 -9.68 -23.52
C ARG A 87 23.09 -10.08 -24.89
N GLY A 88 23.35 -9.12 -25.77
CA GLY A 88 24.01 -9.34 -27.07
C GLY A 88 23.05 -9.53 -28.24
N GLY A 89 21.75 -9.30 -28.04
CA GLY A 89 20.79 -9.18 -29.14
C GLY A 89 21.05 -7.91 -29.98
N SER A 90 20.66 -7.95 -31.25
CA SER A 90 20.71 -6.77 -32.12
C SER A 90 19.55 -6.80 -33.11
N GLU A 91 19.24 -5.65 -33.71
CA GLU A 91 18.17 -5.54 -34.71
C GLU A 91 18.59 -6.15 -36.06
N ASP A 92 19.89 -6.19 -36.33
CA ASP A 92 20.43 -6.55 -37.64
C ASP A 92 21.02 -7.96 -37.71
N ALA A 93 20.95 -8.73 -36.62
CA ALA A 93 21.52 -10.07 -36.56
C ALA A 93 20.66 -11.07 -35.79
N GLN A 94 20.79 -12.34 -36.19
CA GLN A 94 20.21 -13.45 -35.46
C GLN A 94 20.90 -13.61 -34.12
N PHE A 95 20.10 -13.72 -33.06
CA PHE A 95 20.55 -13.92 -31.70
C PHE A 95 20.01 -15.25 -31.16
N LYS A 96 20.87 -15.99 -30.44
CA LYS A 96 20.49 -17.25 -29.78
C LYS A 96 20.56 -17.05 -28.27
N LEU A 97 19.51 -17.51 -27.60
CA LEU A 97 19.38 -17.40 -26.14
C LEU A 97 18.95 -18.76 -25.58
N TRP A 98 19.46 -19.12 -24.40
CA TRP A 98 18.92 -20.27 -23.65
C TRP A 98 17.52 -19.93 -23.13
N LEU A 99 16.65 -20.93 -23.03
CA LEU A 99 15.29 -20.72 -22.51
C LEU A 99 15.29 -20.16 -21.08
N GLY A 100 16.21 -20.62 -20.22
CA GLY A 100 16.33 -20.08 -18.86
C GLY A 100 16.70 -18.60 -18.81
N ASP A 101 17.55 -18.13 -19.74
CA ASP A 101 17.88 -16.71 -19.86
C ASP A 101 16.67 -15.92 -20.38
N LEU A 102 15.87 -16.49 -21.29
CA LEU A 102 14.64 -15.87 -21.77
C LEU A 102 13.63 -15.70 -20.64
N ASP A 103 13.43 -16.73 -19.83
CA ASP A 103 12.53 -16.69 -18.68
C ASP A 103 12.96 -15.63 -17.67
N GLN A 104 14.28 -15.47 -17.46
CA GLN A 104 14.82 -14.42 -16.62
C GLN A 104 14.55 -13.02 -17.19
N ILE A 105 14.79 -12.78 -18.48
CA ILE A 105 14.48 -11.50 -19.14
C ILE A 105 12.99 -11.18 -19.00
N ILE A 106 12.12 -12.16 -19.23
CA ILE A 106 10.67 -11.99 -19.11
C ILE A 106 10.31 -11.63 -17.67
N ALA A 107 10.85 -12.34 -16.67
CA ALA A 107 10.62 -12.06 -15.26
C ALA A 107 11.07 -10.64 -14.88
N GLU A 108 12.26 -10.23 -15.29
CA GLU A 108 12.81 -8.88 -15.05
C GLU A 108 11.99 -7.79 -15.76
N SER A 109 11.43 -8.08 -16.94
CA SER A 109 10.63 -7.11 -17.70
C SER A 109 9.23 -6.86 -17.13
N LYS A 110 8.67 -7.83 -16.40
CA LYS A 110 7.28 -7.76 -15.86
C LYS A 110 7.06 -6.72 -14.78
N VAL A 111 8.13 -6.22 -14.16
CA VAL A 111 8.08 -5.21 -13.10
C VAL A 111 8.43 -3.81 -13.62
N ALA A 112 8.57 -3.64 -14.94
CA ALA A 112 8.99 -2.37 -15.56
C ALA A 112 8.04 -1.21 -15.26
N ASP A 113 6.74 -1.47 -15.24
CA ASP A 113 5.71 -0.48 -14.95
C ASP A 113 5.69 -0.08 -13.47
N GLU A 114 6.00 -1.01 -12.56
CA GLU A 114 6.17 -0.73 -11.12
C GLU A 114 7.41 0.16 -10.89
N GLU A 115 8.56 -0.21 -11.46
CA GLU A 115 9.80 0.59 -11.38
C GLU A 115 9.60 2.02 -11.91
N TYR A 116 8.98 2.15 -13.09
CA TYR A 116 8.73 3.47 -13.67
C TYR A 116 7.76 4.29 -12.82
N LYS A 117 6.76 3.64 -12.23
CA LYS A 117 5.79 4.30 -11.36
C LYS A 117 6.47 4.82 -10.09
N ASP A 118 7.37 4.05 -9.50
CA ASP A 118 8.12 4.46 -8.30
C ASP A 118 9.05 5.64 -8.62
N GLU A 119 9.82 5.56 -9.71
CA GLU A 119 10.65 6.69 -10.17
C GLU A 119 9.84 7.96 -10.45
N ALA A 120 8.67 7.81 -11.08
CA ALA A 120 7.79 8.94 -11.36
C ALA A 120 7.15 9.54 -10.10
N ALA A 121 6.90 8.72 -9.08
CA ALA A 121 6.39 9.18 -7.79
C ALA A 121 7.45 9.99 -7.05
N ASP A 122 8.70 9.55 -7.07
CA ASP A 122 9.83 10.27 -6.46
C ASP A 122 10.03 11.65 -7.11
N THR A 123 10.04 11.72 -8.46
CA THR A 123 10.11 13.00 -9.19
C THR A 123 8.97 13.94 -8.79
N GLY A 124 7.75 13.42 -8.64
CA GLY A 124 6.60 14.22 -8.23
C GLY A 124 6.72 14.73 -6.80
N HIS A 125 7.18 13.88 -5.88
CA HIS A 125 7.38 14.23 -4.49
C HIS A 125 8.44 15.33 -4.32
N ASP A 126 9.55 15.22 -5.05
CA ASP A 126 10.62 16.23 -5.06
C ASP A 126 10.13 17.57 -5.62
N ALA A 127 9.37 17.55 -6.72
CA ALA A 127 8.81 18.76 -7.31
C ALA A 127 7.81 19.46 -6.38
N HIS A 128 6.83 18.71 -5.84
CA HIS A 128 5.85 19.26 -4.89
C HIS A 128 6.52 19.79 -3.63
N GLY A 129 7.48 19.05 -3.07
CA GLY A 129 8.23 19.47 -1.88
C GLY A 129 9.04 20.75 -2.10
N TRP A 130 9.61 20.95 -3.29
CA TRP A 130 10.29 22.20 -3.64
C TRP A 130 9.28 23.36 -3.80
N ILE A 131 8.18 23.12 -4.52
CA ILE A 131 7.12 24.13 -4.76
C ILE A 131 6.51 24.59 -3.43
N GLU A 132 6.19 23.66 -2.53
CA GLU A 132 5.68 23.95 -1.19
C GLU A 132 6.66 24.85 -0.42
N GLN A 133 7.96 24.51 -0.43
CA GLN A 133 8.98 25.31 0.26
C GLN A 133 9.11 26.71 -0.34
N TYR A 134 9.03 26.83 -1.67
CA TYR A 134 9.01 28.11 -2.36
C TYR A 134 7.81 28.95 -1.91
N ILE A 135 6.59 28.38 -1.96
CA ILE A 135 5.37 29.07 -1.53
C ILE A 135 5.45 29.48 -0.04
N LYS A 136 5.95 28.60 0.84
CA LYS A 136 6.17 28.91 2.26
C LYS A 136 7.15 30.07 2.45
N SER A 137 8.21 30.17 1.64
CA SER A 137 9.15 31.29 1.70
C SER A 137 8.47 32.62 1.31
N VAL A 138 7.60 32.60 0.29
CA VAL A 138 6.80 33.76 -0.14
C VAL A 138 5.82 34.19 0.96
N LEU A 139 5.06 33.24 1.52
CA LEU A 139 4.10 33.49 2.60
C LEU A 139 4.76 34.11 3.85
N LYS A 140 5.98 33.66 4.17
CA LYS A 140 6.77 34.16 5.31
C LYS A 140 7.54 35.45 5.01
N LYS A 141 7.55 35.91 3.75
CA LYS A 141 8.40 37.02 3.27
C LYS A 141 9.89 36.79 3.57
N ASP A 142 10.32 35.54 3.42
CA ASP A 142 11.71 35.11 3.63
C ASP A 142 12.46 35.17 2.30
N ASP A 143 12.91 36.37 1.93
CA ASP A 143 13.61 36.62 0.66
C ASP A 143 14.90 35.79 0.54
N ALA A 144 15.63 35.59 1.65
CA ALA A 144 16.86 34.80 1.66
C ALA A 144 16.60 33.33 1.31
N ARG A 145 15.57 32.71 1.93
CA ARG A 145 15.19 31.34 1.60
C ARG A 145 14.66 31.22 0.18
N ARG A 146 13.89 32.20 -0.28
CA ARG A 146 13.38 32.23 -1.66
C ARG A 146 14.54 32.25 -2.66
N ASP A 147 15.52 33.12 -2.46
CA ASP A 147 16.66 33.27 -3.36
C ASP A 147 17.56 32.01 -3.33
N GLU A 148 17.72 31.37 -2.17
CA GLU A 148 18.41 30.08 -2.05
C GLU A 148 17.74 28.99 -2.90
N LEU A 149 16.41 28.87 -2.81
CA LEU A 149 15.64 27.89 -3.58
C LEU A 149 15.75 28.15 -5.09
N LEU A 150 15.66 29.41 -5.52
CA LEU A 150 15.80 29.80 -6.93
C LEU A 150 17.22 29.59 -7.47
N ALA A 151 18.24 29.64 -6.60
CA ALA A 151 19.61 29.28 -6.96
C ALA A 151 19.86 27.76 -7.02
N LYS A 152 18.97 26.96 -6.42
CA LYS A 152 19.18 25.52 -6.21
C LYS A 152 17.90 24.71 -6.43
N PHE A 153 17.62 24.44 -7.70
CA PHE A 153 16.56 23.53 -8.13
C PHE A 153 16.86 22.07 -7.71
N PRO A 154 15.84 21.19 -7.72
CA PRO A 154 16.02 19.75 -7.50
C PRO A 154 17.09 19.13 -8.41
N GLN A 155 17.74 18.07 -7.95
CA GLN A 155 18.78 17.38 -8.74
C GLN A 155 18.21 16.54 -9.88
N ASP A 156 17.01 15.97 -9.71
CA ASP A 156 16.27 15.35 -10.83
C ASP A 156 15.83 16.46 -11.79
N GLU A 157 16.38 16.47 -13.01
CA GLU A 157 16.07 17.44 -14.06
C GLU A 157 14.58 17.48 -14.38
N ARG A 158 13.87 16.34 -14.26
CA ARG A 158 12.41 16.29 -14.48
C ARG A 158 11.66 17.04 -13.37
N ALA A 159 12.12 16.93 -12.13
CA ALA A 159 11.55 17.67 -11.00
C ALA A 159 11.88 19.17 -11.11
N ALA A 160 13.10 19.51 -11.53
CA ALA A 160 13.49 20.89 -11.81
C ALA A 160 12.63 21.52 -12.92
N SER A 161 12.38 20.77 -14.01
CA SER A 161 11.49 21.18 -15.10
C SER A 161 10.06 21.46 -14.60
N CYS A 162 9.51 20.58 -13.75
CA CYS A 162 8.22 20.82 -13.11
C CYS A 162 8.20 22.11 -12.27
N CYS A 163 9.29 22.42 -11.54
CA CYS A 163 9.40 23.65 -10.75
C CYS A 163 9.41 24.89 -11.64
N VAL A 164 10.09 24.84 -12.80
CA VAL A 164 10.07 25.92 -13.81
C VAL A 164 8.66 26.14 -14.35
N ALA A 165 7.94 25.06 -14.69
CA ALA A 165 6.54 25.14 -15.13
C ALA A 165 5.65 25.82 -14.07
N ALA A 166 5.80 25.43 -12.81
CA ALA A 166 5.03 26.01 -11.70
C ALA A 166 5.32 27.51 -11.52
N LEU A 167 6.60 27.92 -11.52
CA LEU A 167 6.99 29.33 -11.43
C LEU A 167 6.47 30.15 -12.62
N SER A 168 6.49 29.57 -13.82
CA SER A 168 6.00 30.22 -15.04
C SER A 168 4.49 30.47 -14.97
N TRP A 169 3.72 29.48 -14.49
CA TRP A 169 2.29 29.67 -14.24
C TRP A 169 2.04 30.73 -13.16
N MET A 170 2.77 30.68 -12.03
CA MET A 170 2.62 31.67 -10.96
C MET A 170 2.86 33.10 -11.44
N ALA A 171 3.88 33.30 -12.29
CA ALA A 171 4.21 34.60 -12.88
C ALA A 171 3.14 35.05 -13.88
N ALA A 172 2.73 34.16 -14.80
CA ALA A 172 1.73 34.46 -15.82
C ALA A 172 0.36 34.86 -15.25
N HIS A 173 0.02 34.31 -14.09
CA HIS A 173 -1.27 34.52 -13.42
C HIS A 173 -1.20 35.42 -12.18
N ASN A 174 -0.05 36.07 -11.94
CA ASN A 174 0.16 36.98 -10.81
C ASN A 174 -0.31 36.39 -9.46
N VAL A 175 0.08 35.15 -9.19
CA VAL A 175 -0.47 34.35 -8.09
C VAL A 175 -0.04 34.88 -6.73
N ARG A 176 -1.02 35.08 -5.84
CA ARG A 176 -0.83 35.59 -4.48
C ARG A 176 -1.30 34.55 -3.47
N TRP A 177 -0.36 33.78 -2.95
CA TRP A 177 -0.61 32.64 -2.07
C TRP A 177 -1.27 33.02 -0.75
N ILE A 178 -2.20 32.18 -0.30
CA ILE A 178 -2.88 32.22 1.01
C ILE A 178 -2.41 31.04 1.86
N SER A 179 -2.34 29.85 1.28
CA SER A 179 -1.87 28.63 1.94
C SER A 179 -1.29 27.64 0.94
N THR A 180 -0.52 26.65 1.44
CA THR A 180 -0.03 25.50 0.67
C THR A 180 0.01 24.26 1.56
N GLU A 181 -0.20 23.08 0.98
CA GLU A 181 -0.22 21.77 1.67
C GLU A 181 -1.12 21.78 2.92
N ARG A 182 -2.27 22.47 2.81
CA ARG A 182 -3.21 22.62 3.91
C ARG A 182 -4.08 21.38 4.00
N CYS A 183 -4.15 20.77 5.18
CA CYS A 183 -5.14 19.75 5.44
C CYS A 183 -6.56 20.34 5.39
N VAL A 184 -7.48 19.67 4.69
CA VAL A 184 -8.88 20.05 4.56
C VAL A 184 -9.78 18.95 5.13
N TYR A 185 -10.93 19.34 5.68
CA TYR A 185 -11.89 18.43 6.30
C TYR A 185 -13.32 18.87 6.02
N SER A 186 -14.14 17.96 5.48
CA SER A 186 -15.60 18.14 5.44
C SER A 186 -16.23 17.36 6.59
N ARG A 187 -16.77 18.09 7.58
CA ARG A 187 -17.53 17.48 8.68
C ARG A 187 -18.82 16.84 8.17
N THR A 188 -19.48 17.48 7.22
CA THR A 188 -20.74 17.00 6.64
C THR A 188 -20.58 15.64 5.95
N HIS A 189 -19.50 15.46 5.19
CA HIS A 189 -19.30 14.27 4.36
C HIS A 189 -18.24 13.29 4.91
N ARG A 190 -17.61 13.65 6.04
CA ARG A 190 -16.64 12.82 6.77
C ARG A 190 -15.42 12.38 5.93
N TYR A 191 -14.90 13.29 5.12
CA TYR A 191 -13.64 13.07 4.39
C TYR A 191 -12.61 14.13 4.75
N ALA A 192 -11.34 13.79 4.55
CA ALA A 192 -10.22 14.71 4.68
C ALA A 192 -9.22 14.51 3.54
N GLY A 193 -8.40 15.54 3.30
CA GLY A 193 -7.35 15.52 2.29
C GLY A 193 -6.30 16.59 2.56
N THR A 194 -5.36 16.73 1.63
CA THR A 194 -4.36 17.79 1.64
C THR A 194 -4.49 18.56 0.32
N CYS A 195 -4.78 19.85 0.44
CA CYS A 195 -4.91 20.76 -0.70
C CYS A 195 -3.54 21.40 -0.98
N ASP A 196 -3.07 21.29 -2.23
CA ASP A 196 -1.76 21.79 -2.62
C ASP A 196 -1.64 23.31 -2.42
N GLY A 197 -2.72 24.07 -2.69
CA GLY A 197 -2.79 25.46 -2.24
C GLY A 197 -4.09 26.23 -2.46
N GLU A 198 -4.15 27.37 -1.78
CA GLU A 198 -5.18 28.40 -1.91
C GLU A 198 -4.48 29.72 -2.28
N ALA A 199 -4.99 30.46 -3.25
CA ALA A 199 -4.41 31.75 -3.65
C ALA A 199 -5.44 32.70 -4.27
N LEU A 200 -5.08 33.97 -4.38
CA LEU A 200 -5.72 34.91 -5.30
C LEU A 200 -5.01 34.84 -6.66
N VAL A 201 -5.78 34.73 -7.74
CA VAL A 201 -5.26 34.48 -9.10
C VAL A 201 -5.86 35.49 -10.08
N ASP A 202 -5.03 35.97 -11.01
CA ASP A 202 -5.46 36.80 -12.14
C ASP A 202 -5.49 35.96 -13.43
N SER A 203 -6.28 36.39 -14.41
CA SER A 203 -6.20 35.82 -15.76
C SER A 203 -4.88 36.17 -16.42
N CYS A 204 -4.29 35.25 -17.18
CA CYS A 204 -3.15 35.53 -18.05
C CYS A 204 -3.62 36.10 -19.42
N ASP A 205 -2.65 36.48 -20.25
CA ASP A 205 -2.91 37.03 -21.59
C ASP A 205 -3.27 35.97 -22.66
N ASP A 206 -3.01 34.68 -22.39
CA ASP A 206 -3.37 33.60 -23.31
C ASP A 206 -4.86 33.26 -23.19
N ARG A 207 -5.63 33.52 -24.26
CA ARG A 207 -7.08 33.25 -24.31
C ARG A 207 -7.44 31.77 -24.40
N ASN A 208 -6.50 30.90 -24.75
CA ASN A 208 -6.71 29.46 -24.66
C ASN A 208 -6.65 28.98 -23.20
N CYS A 209 -5.85 29.65 -22.37
CA CYS A 209 -5.77 29.39 -20.94
C CYS A 209 -6.88 30.12 -20.17
N CYS A 210 -7.05 31.43 -20.41
CA CYS A 210 -8.03 32.30 -19.77
C CYS A 210 -8.98 32.93 -20.81
N PRO A 211 -10.12 32.27 -21.11
CA PRO A 211 -11.08 32.79 -22.09
C PRO A 211 -11.66 34.16 -21.69
N THR A 212 -11.77 34.41 -20.39
CA THR A 212 -12.29 35.66 -19.81
C THR A 212 -11.23 36.29 -18.91
N GLU A 213 -11.18 37.63 -18.92
CA GLU A 213 -10.33 38.38 -18.00
C GLU A 213 -10.94 38.41 -16.60
N PHE A 214 -10.12 38.22 -15.57
CA PHE A 214 -10.51 38.32 -14.17
C PHE A 214 -9.31 38.70 -13.30
N LYS A 215 -9.60 39.19 -12.10
CA LYS A 215 -8.61 39.55 -11.09
C LYS A 215 -9.04 39.11 -9.71
N ASP A 216 -8.05 38.78 -8.89
CA ASP A 216 -8.23 38.45 -7.48
C ASP A 216 -9.26 37.34 -7.22
N HIS A 217 -9.39 36.37 -8.13
CA HIS A 217 -10.23 35.20 -7.89
C HIS A 217 -9.59 34.34 -6.80
N LEU A 218 -10.36 33.98 -5.77
CA LEU A 218 -9.95 33.04 -4.74
C LEU A 218 -10.08 31.61 -5.29
N SER A 219 -8.93 30.98 -5.45
CA SER A 219 -8.78 29.75 -6.21
C SER A 219 -8.27 28.59 -5.36
N VAL A 220 -8.76 27.39 -5.67
CA VAL A 220 -8.12 26.13 -5.24
C VAL A 220 -7.14 25.69 -6.32
N ILE A 221 -5.93 25.33 -5.93
CA ILE A 221 -4.84 24.97 -6.84
C ILE A 221 -4.35 23.56 -6.52
N ASP A 222 -4.12 22.78 -7.58
CA ASP A 222 -3.64 21.41 -7.51
C ASP A 222 -2.58 21.18 -8.59
N TRP A 223 -1.38 20.77 -8.16
CA TRP A 223 -0.24 20.52 -9.02
C TRP A 223 -0.23 19.08 -9.48
N LYS A 224 0.10 18.85 -10.76
CA LYS A 224 0.17 17.51 -11.33
C LYS A 224 1.46 17.32 -12.11
N SER A 225 2.39 16.58 -11.53
CA SER A 225 3.61 16.11 -12.21
C SER A 225 3.36 14.89 -13.11
N SER A 226 2.11 14.52 -13.41
CA SER A 226 1.81 13.41 -14.32
C SER A 226 1.94 13.84 -15.78
N ASN A 227 2.23 12.89 -16.68
CA ASN A 227 2.31 13.19 -18.12
C ASN A 227 0.94 13.58 -18.71
N TYR A 228 -0.16 13.23 -18.03
CA TYR A 228 -1.53 13.48 -18.45
C TYR A 228 -2.38 13.96 -17.28
N LEU A 229 -3.40 14.77 -17.57
CA LEU A 229 -4.46 15.12 -16.64
C LEU A 229 -5.59 14.10 -16.72
N TYR A 230 -6.18 13.78 -15.56
CA TYR A 230 -7.27 12.83 -15.43
C TYR A 230 -8.50 13.52 -14.85
N ILE A 231 -9.68 13.09 -15.27
CA ILE A 231 -10.97 13.66 -14.83
C ILE A 231 -11.16 13.65 -13.32
N GLU A 232 -10.57 12.67 -12.62
CA GLU A 232 -10.62 12.55 -11.16
C GLU A 232 -10.04 13.77 -10.42
N TYR A 233 -9.15 14.53 -11.07
CA TYR A 233 -8.55 15.75 -10.50
C TYR A 233 -9.59 16.88 -10.39
N LEU A 234 -10.59 16.89 -11.27
CA LEU A 234 -11.74 17.79 -11.17
C LEU A 234 -12.57 17.47 -9.92
N PHE A 235 -12.81 16.18 -9.66
CA PHE A 235 -13.55 15.73 -8.48
C PHE A 235 -12.76 15.93 -7.18
N GLN A 236 -11.44 15.71 -7.23
CA GLN A 236 -10.52 15.97 -6.12
C GLN A 236 -10.55 17.45 -5.71
N THR A 237 -10.37 18.36 -6.66
CA THR A 237 -10.39 19.81 -6.40
C THR A 237 -11.77 20.32 -5.99
N ALA A 238 -12.86 19.74 -6.51
CA ALA A 238 -14.22 20.04 -6.03
C ALA A 238 -14.41 19.66 -4.55
N ALA A 239 -13.88 18.51 -4.12
CA ALA A 239 -13.91 18.11 -2.72
C ALA A 239 -13.08 19.05 -1.84
N TYR A 240 -11.91 19.50 -2.31
CA TYR A 240 -11.12 20.48 -1.58
C TYR A 240 -11.85 21.82 -1.45
N GLN A 241 -12.43 22.32 -2.54
CA GLN A 241 -13.27 23.52 -2.51
C GLN A 241 -14.42 23.37 -1.52
N GLN A 242 -15.18 22.27 -1.58
CA GLN A 242 -16.30 22.04 -0.66
C GLN A 242 -15.87 22.03 0.81
N ALA A 243 -14.77 21.37 1.15
CA ALA A 243 -14.26 21.34 2.53
C ALA A 243 -13.80 22.73 3.00
N LEU A 244 -13.12 23.48 2.14
CA LEU A 244 -12.65 24.83 2.45
C LEU A 244 -13.80 25.83 2.62
N GLU A 245 -14.80 25.80 1.74
CA GLU A 245 -16.00 26.63 1.86
C GLU A 245 -16.79 26.27 3.13
N GLU A 246 -16.90 24.97 3.45
CA GLU A 246 -17.58 24.49 4.66
C GLU A 246 -16.87 24.97 5.94
N GLU A 247 -15.54 24.93 5.97
CA GLU A 247 -14.74 25.33 7.14
C GLU A 247 -14.69 26.85 7.32
N THR A 248 -14.46 27.58 6.24
CA THR A 248 -14.10 29.01 6.29
C THR A 248 -15.27 29.95 6.01
N GLY A 249 -16.35 29.46 5.40
CA GLY A 249 -17.46 30.27 4.93
C GLY A 249 -17.12 31.17 3.74
N LYS A 250 -15.90 31.09 3.19
CA LYS A 250 -15.52 31.77 1.95
C LYS A 250 -16.17 31.08 0.76
N VAL A 251 -16.26 31.79 -0.36
CA VAL A 251 -16.67 31.25 -1.65
C VAL A 251 -15.46 31.28 -2.56
N PHE A 252 -15.15 30.15 -3.20
CA PHE A 252 -14.07 30.07 -4.19
C PHE A 252 -14.66 30.25 -5.59
N GLU A 253 -14.06 31.13 -6.37
CA GLU A 253 -14.52 31.47 -7.71
C GLU A 253 -14.13 30.41 -8.73
N ASP A 254 -12.98 29.75 -8.55
CA ASP A 254 -12.47 28.78 -9.50
C ASP A 254 -11.48 27.77 -8.93
N ARG A 255 -11.15 26.77 -9.76
CA ARG A 255 -10.21 25.70 -9.47
C ARG A 255 -9.21 25.57 -10.62
N TRP A 256 -7.95 25.30 -10.27
CA TRP A 256 -6.85 25.10 -11.20
C TRP A 256 -6.21 23.74 -10.98
N ILE A 257 -6.14 22.96 -12.05
CA ILE A 257 -5.39 21.71 -12.09
C ILE A 257 -4.28 21.91 -13.12
N ILE A 258 -3.04 21.88 -12.67
CA ILE A 258 -1.91 22.37 -13.47
C ILE A 258 -0.96 21.22 -13.73
N ARG A 259 -0.92 20.76 -14.98
CA ARG A 259 0.09 19.80 -15.42
C ARG A 259 1.44 20.49 -15.49
N LEU A 260 2.43 19.89 -14.85
CA LEU A 260 3.81 20.35 -14.84
C LEU A 260 4.61 19.49 -15.83
N GLY A 261 5.08 20.11 -16.92
CA GLY A 261 5.88 19.45 -17.95
C GLY A 261 7.23 18.99 -17.42
N LYS A 262 7.53 17.69 -17.55
CA LYS A 262 8.79 17.08 -17.08
C LYS A 262 9.98 17.33 -18.00
N GLU A 263 9.74 17.62 -19.28
CA GLU A 263 10.80 17.69 -20.30
C GLU A 263 10.92 19.08 -20.92
N ASP A 264 9.82 19.81 -21.05
CA ASP A 264 9.74 21.11 -21.71
C ASP A 264 9.68 22.28 -20.72
N GLY A 265 9.37 22.03 -19.44
CA GLY A 265 9.17 23.07 -18.43
C GLY A 265 7.93 23.91 -18.67
N GLU A 266 7.04 23.46 -19.54
CA GLU A 266 5.77 24.12 -19.86
C GLU A 266 4.68 23.68 -18.89
N PHE A 267 3.73 24.58 -18.62
CA PHE A 267 2.53 24.23 -17.86
C PHE A 267 1.33 24.06 -18.80
N ASP A 268 0.43 23.14 -18.45
CA ASP A 268 -0.84 22.94 -19.15
C ASP A 268 -1.98 22.94 -18.11
N PRO A 269 -2.74 24.04 -18.00
CA PRO A 269 -3.74 24.21 -16.96
C PRO A 269 -5.14 23.82 -17.43
N TRP A 270 -5.86 23.07 -16.59
CA TRP A 270 -7.32 23.03 -16.63
C TRP A 270 -7.89 24.09 -15.69
N TYR A 271 -8.46 25.13 -16.29
CA TYR A 271 -9.14 26.21 -15.59
C TYR A 271 -10.65 25.94 -15.48
N MET A 272 -11.16 25.79 -14.25
CA MET A 272 -12.57 25.48 -13.99
C MET A 272 -13.28 26.63 -13.27
N PRO A 273 -13.87 27.59 -14.01
CA PRO A 273 -14.55 28.74 -13.42
C PRO A 273 -15.96 28.45 -12.94
N GLY A 274 -16.33 29.14 -11.85
CA GLY A 274 -17.70 29.38 -11.47
C GLY A 274 -18.43 28.20 -10.83
N ARG A 275 -19.61 28.51 -10.30
CA ARG A 275 -20.37 27.59 -9.45
C ARG A 275 -20.95 26.38 -10.20
N THR A 276 -21.30 26.54 -11.47
CA THR A 276 -21.93 25.47 -12.26
C THR A 276 -20.99 24.29 -12.46
N LEU A 277 -19.77 24.53 -12.96
CA LEU A 277 -18.78 23.47 -13.15
C LEU A 277 -18.36 22.85 -11.81
N TYR A 278 -18.22 23.68 -10.77
CA TYR A 278 -18.01 23.18 -9.42
C TYR A 278 -19.11 22.19 -8.98
N GLN A 279 -20.38 22.51 -9.19
CA GLN A 279 -21.49 21.65 -8.78
C GLN A 279 -21.48 20.32 -9.52
N GLU A 280 -21.18 20.33 -10.83
CA GLU A 280 -21.09 19.10 -11.63
C GLU A 280 -19.97 18.18 -11.12
N ASP A 281 -18.78 18.72 -10.88
CA ASP A 281 -17.64 17.96 -10.38
C ASP A 281 -17.83 17.51 -8.93
N TRP A 282 -18.46 18.33 -8.10
CA TRP A 282 -18.80 18.01 -6.72
C TRP A 282 -19.80 16.84 -6.64
N GLU A 283 -20.83 16.82 -7.48
CA GLU A 283 -21.72 15.67 -7.61
C GLU A 283 -20.97 14.42 -8.12
N GLY A 284 -20.00 14.60 -9.02
CA GLY A 284 -19.06 13.56 -9.43
C GLY A 284 -18.31 12.93 -8.25
N TYR A 285 -17.74 13.77 -7.38
CA TYR A 285 -17.08 13.33 -6.15
C TYR A 285 -18.04 12.60 -5.20
N LEU A 286 -19.25 13.14 -4.97
CA LEU A 286 -20.25 12.51 -4.11
C LEU A 286 -20.66 11.11 -4.62
N ASN A 287 -20.77 10.94 -5.93
CA ASN A 287 -21.03 9.64 -6.52
C ASN A 287 -19.87 8.65 -6.28
N CYS A 288 -18.62 9.11 -6.41
CA CYS A 288 -17.45 8.30 -6.06
C CYS A 288 -17.46 7.91 -4.58
N LEU A 289 -17.75 8.86 -3.68
CA LEU A 289 -17.82 8.62 -2.24
C LEU A 289 -18.88 7.56 -1.87
N ARG A 290 -20.09 7.68 -2.44
CA ARG A 290 -21.17 6.71 -2.23
C ARG A 290 -20.80 5.31 -2.72
N LEU A 291 -20.15 5.22 -3.88
CA LEU A 291 -19.69 3.95 -4.42
C LEU A 291 -18.58 3.35 -3.54
N PHE A 292 -17.60 4.16 -3.13
CA PHE A 292 -16.50 3.74 -2.26
C PHE A 292 -17.02 3.14 -0.95
N GLN A 293 -17.94 3.84 -0.28
CA GLN A 293 -18.62 3.36 0.93
C GLN A 293 -19.39 2.05 0.70
N SER A 294 -20.00 1.89 -0.49
CA SER A 294 -20.75 0.68 -0.83
C SER A 294 -19.82 -0.51 -1.04
N VAL A 295 -18.68 -0.29 -1.70
CA VAL A 295 -17.66 -1.31 -1.93
C VAL A 295 -17.04 -1.77 -0.61
N GLU A 296 -16.64 -0.85 0.28
CA GLU A 296 -16.09 -1.21 1.59
C GLU A 296 -17.04 -2.10 2.40
N LYS A 297 -18.34 -1.75 2.45
CA LYS A 297 -19.35 -2.56 3.15
C LYS A 297 -19.47 -3.97 2.55
N VAL A 298 -19.35 -4.09 1.23
CA VAL A 298 -19.38 -5.39 0.54
C VAL A 298 -18.11 -6.18 0.89
N ASP A 299 -16.94 -5.55 0.85
CA ASP A 299 -15.66 -6.19 1.16
C ASP A 299 -15.59 -6.67 2.61
N GLU A 300 -16.06 -5.88 3.58
CA GLU A 300 -16.16 -6.27 4.98
C GLU A 300 -17.03 -7.53 5.14
N ARG A 301 -18.20 -7.55 4.50
CA ARG A 301 -19.12 -8.70 4.52
C ARG A 301 -18.47 -9.95 3.91
N ILE A 302 -17.80 -9.82 2.76
CA ILE A 302 -17.10 -10.95 2.12
C ILE A 302 -15.91 -11.40 2.97
N GLY A 303 -15.18 -10.47 3.59
CA GLY A 303 -14.10 -10.73 4.54
C GLY A 303 -14.58 -11.57 5.72
N GLY A 304 -15.73 -11.21 6.31
CA GLY A 304 -16.37 -11.99 7.38
C GLY A 304 -16.70 -13.43 6.95
N ILE A 305 -17.26 -13.62 5.76
CA ILE A 305 -17.56 -14.95 5.20
C ILE A 305 -16.28 -15.77 5.03
N LYS A 306 -15.22 -15.19 4.44
CA LYS A 306 -13.93 -15.86 4.25
C LYS A 306 -13.28 -16.21 5.59
N GLY A 307 -13.36 -15.31 6.58
CA GLY A 307 -12.86 -15.51 7.94
C GLY A 307 -13.52 -16.69 8.63
N MET A 308 -14.86 -16.79 8.58
CA MET A 308 -15.60 -17.92 9.12
C MET A 308 -15.18 -19.25 8.48
N ARG A 309 -15.08 -19.29 7.13
CA ARG A 309 -14.64 -20.50 6.41
C ARG A 309 -13.24 -20.94 6.83
N ARG A 310 -12.30 -19.99 6.98
CA ARG A 310 -10.95 -20.26 7.44
C ARG A 310 -10.93 -20.81 8.86
N ALA A 311 -11.74 -20.27 9.76
CA ALA A 311 -11.84 -20.76 11.13
C ALA A 311 -12.35 -22.21 11.20
N VAL A 312 -13.38 -22.54 10.42
CA VAL A 312 -13.89 -23.93 10.30
C VAL A 312 -12.82 -24.87 9.77
N GLN A 313 -12.11 -24.48 8.71
CA GLN A 313 -11.05 -25.30 8.12
C GLN A 313 -9.90 -25.56 9.11
N LEU A 314 -9.45 -24.52 9.82
CA LEU A 314 -8.40 -24.65 10.84
C LEU A 314 -8.79 -25.62 11.96
N GLU A 315 -10.06 -25.61 12.38
CA GLU A 315 -10.58 -26.53 13.40
C GLU A 315 -10.62 -27.98 12.90
N ILE A 316 -11.02 -28.20 11.64
CA ILE A 316 -10.96 -29.52 10.99
C ILE A 316 -9.52 -30.03 10.96
N ASP A 317 -8.57 -29.20 10.54
CA ASP A 317 -7.15 -29.58 10.42
C ASP A 317 -6.49 -29.79 11.79
N ARG A 318 -6.94 -29.07 12.83
CA ARG A 318 -6.55 -29.34 14.22
C ARG A 318 -7.02 -30.73 14.66
N LYS A 319 -8.30 -31.06 14.46
CA LYS A 319 -8.87 -32.38 14.81
C LYS A 319 -8.18 -33.52 14.07
N LYS A 320 -7.88 -33.35 12.77
CA LYS A 320 -7.12 -34.35 11.99
C LYS A 320 -5.72 -34.58 12.56
N ARG A 321 -4.99 -33.51 12.90
CA ARG A 321 -3.66 -33.62 13.52
C ARG A 321 -3.72 -34.32 14.88
N GLU A 322 -4.70 -33.97 15.72
CA GLU A 322 -4.89 -34.64 17.01
C GLU A 322 -5.20 -36.13 16.86
N ALA A 323 -6.06 -36.50 15.91
CA ALA A 323 -6.34 -37.90 15.60
C ALA A 323 -5.09 -38.65 15.10
N ALA A 324 -4.29 -38.04 14.22
CA ALA A 324 -3.03 -38.62 13.76
C ALA A 324 -2.03 -38.79 14.92
N HIS A 325 -1.90 -37.81 15.81
CA HIS A 325 -1.04 -37.89 16.99
C HIS A 325 -1.46 -38.99 17.98
N ARG A 326 -2.77 -39.29 18.07
CA ARG A 326 -3.26 -40.44 18.86
C ARG A 326 -2.77 -41.78 18.30
N ILE A 327 -2.50 -41.87 16.99
CA ILE A 327 -1.92 -43.06 16.35
C ILE A 327 -0.40 -43.10 16.59
N LYS A 328 0.33 -42.08 16.10
CA LYS A 328 1.78 -41.95 16.25
C LYS A 328 2.13 -40.51 16.61
N CYS A 329 2.61 -40.29 17.83
CA CYS A 329 3.04 -38.95 18.24
C CYS A 329 4.47 -38.68 17.72
N PRO A 330 4.90 -37.40 17.62
CA PRO A 330 6.25 -37.07 17.11
C PRO A 330 7.39 -37.72 17.89
N LYS A 331 7.19 -37.97 19.20
CA LYS A 331 8.19 -38.60 20.08
C LYS A 331 8.17 -40.13 20.04
N ALA A 332 7.28 -40.72 19.23
CA ALA A 332 7.11 -42.16 19.21
C ALA A 332 8.34 -42.89 18.67
N ASP A 333 9.09 -42.28 17.75
CA ASP A 333 10.27 -42.89 17.15
C ASP A 333 11.41 -43.05 18.17
N ASP A 334 11.67 -42.03 18.98
CA ASP A 334 12.73 -42.04 20.01
C ASP A 334 12.32 -42.73 21.33
N TYR A 335 11.02 -43.01 21.51
CA TYR A 335 10.52 -43.61 22.74
C TYR A 335 10.91 -45.09 22.86
N LYS A 336 11.68 -45.43 23.90
CA LYS A 336 12.26 -46.77 24.13
C LYS A 336 11.35 -47.79 24.83
N GLY A 337 10.12 -47.45 25.22
CA GLY A 337 9.20 -48.41 25.86
C GLY A 337 9.51 -48.76 27.32
N THR A 338 10.52 -48.17 27.97
CA THR A 338 10.96 -48.58 29.31
C THR A 338 10.02 -48.17 30.45
N ARG A 339 9.26 -47.08 30.30
CA ARG A 339 8.32 -46.56 31.30
C ARG A 339 7.08 -45.99 30.62
N LYS A 340 5.89 -46.19 31.20
CA LYS A 340 4.62 -45.70 30.60
C LYS A 340 4.67 -44.18 30.40
N SER A 341 4.61 -43.73 29.14
CA SER A 341 4.67 -42.30 28.80
C SER A 341 3.28 -41.67 28.74
N LYS A 342 3.19 -40.39 29.11
CA LYS A 342 2.00 -39.54 28.93
C LYS A 342 2.24 -38.57 27.77
N CYS A 343 2.34 -39.11 26.55
CA CYS A 343 2.79 -38.33 25.38
C CYS A 343 1.68 -37.53 24.69
N LEU A 344 0.42 -37.71 25.10
CA LEU A 344 -0.71 -36.94 24.62
C LEU A 344 -1.12 -35.87 25.65
N PRO A 345 -1.72 -34.74 25.22
CA PRO A 345 -2.12 -33.65 26.12
C PRO A 345 -3.12 -34.05 27.21
N ASP A 346 -3.95 -35.08 26.98
CA ASP A 346 -4.90 -35.63 27.94
C ASP A 346 -4.25 -36.57 28.98
N GLY A 347 -2.92 -36.67 28.99
CA GLY A 347 -2.17 -37.53 29.89
C GLY A 347 -2.16 -39.01 29.49
N THR A 348 -2.75 -39.35 28.34
CA THR A 348 -2.74 -40.72 27.79
C THR A 348 -1.51 -40.97 26.88
N GLN A 349 -1.37 -42.21 26.42
CA GLN A 349 -0.30 -42.64 25.53
C GLN A 349 -0.85 -42.84 24.11
N CYS A 350 -0.09 -42.47 23.07
CA CYS A 350 -0.47 -42.80 21.69
C CYS A 350 -0.29 -44.30 21.42
N LYS A 351 -0.96 -44.83 20.39
CA LYS A 351 -0.93 -46.27 20.07
C LYS A 351 0.49 -46.79 19.85
N ALA A 352 1.29 -46.10 19.03
CA ALA A 352 2.67 -46.51 18.75
C ALA A 352 3.55 -46.60 20.01
N CYS A 353 3.42 -45.63 20.94
CA CYS A 353 4.14 -45.69 22.21
C CYS A 353 3.59 -46.77 23.15
N GLN A 354 2.28 -47.03 23.13
CA GLN A 354 1.68 -48.09 23.93
C GLN A 354 2.18 -49.47 23.49
N GLU A 355 2.20 -49.75 22.19
CA GLU A 355 2.72 -51.00 21.62
C GLU A 355 4.18 -51.24 22.00
N LYS A 356 5.04 -50.21 21.87
CA LYS A 356 6.45 -50.28 22.31
C LYS A 356 6.59 -50.56 23.82
N TYR A 357 5.73 -49.97 24.65
CA TYR A 357 5.74 -50.23 26.09
C TYR A 357 5.32 -51.66 26.44
N GLU A 358 4.25 -52.15 25.82
CA GLU A 358 3.74 -53.51 26.04
C GLU A 358 4.74 -54.57 25.59
N PHE A 359 5.39 -54.37 24.44
CA PHE A 359 6.46 -55.23 23.95
C PHE A 359 7.59 -55.35 24.98
N HIS A 360 8.15 -54.23 25.42
CA HIS A 360 9.24 -54.21 26.39
C HIS A 360 8.84 -54.82 27.75
N ARG A 361 7.57 -54.67 28.18
CA ARG A 361 7.06 -55.30 29.41
C ARG A 361 6.98 -56.82 29.28
N ARG A 362 6.53 -57.34 28.14
CA ARG A 362 6.42 -58.79 27.87
C ARG A 362 7.80 -59.44 27.79
N SER A 363 8.78 -58.79 27.13
CA SER A 363 10.16 -59.29 27.07
C SER A 363 10.76 -59.48 28.46
N LYS A 364 10.59 -58.51 29.37
CA LYS A 364 11.05 -58.62 30.76
C LYS A 364 10.34 -59.70 31.58
N GLN A 365 9.08 -60.01 31.28
CA GLN A 365 8.34 -61.08 31.96
C GLN A 365 8.82 -62.47 31.52
N ASN A 366 9.24 -62.62 30.26
CA ASN A 366 9.78 -63.89 29.74
C ASN A 366 11.25 -64.12 30.15
N GLU A 367 12.05 -63.07 30.37
CA GLU A 367 13.42 -63.19 30.91
C GLU A 367 13.44 -63.65 32.38
N GLY A 368 12.34 -63.50 33.12
CA GLY A 368 12.22 -63.91 34.52
C GLY A 368 11.85 -65.38 34.75
N THR A 369 11.60 -66.17 33.70
CA THR A 369 11.08 -67.55 33.79
C THR A 369 11.98 -68.64 33.22
N SER A 370 13.22 -68.34 32.84
CA SER A 370 14.18 -69.35 32.34
C SER A 370 15.47 -69.42 33.17
N GLU A 371 15.40 -70.06 34.35
CA GLU A 371 16.56 -70.66 35.02
C GLU A 371 16.24 -72.14 35.32
N SER A 372 16.60 -73.03 34.40
CA SER A 372 17.17 -74.36 34.71
C SER A 372 17.44 -75.12 33.40
N VAL A 373 18.71 -75.44 33.16
CA VAL A 373 19.25 -76.77 32.85
C VAL A 373 20.67 -76.56 32.31
N ARG A 374 21.58 -77.37 32.85
CA ARG A 374 23.04 -77.33 32.72
C ARG A 374 23.56 -78.03 31.45
N ASP A 375 24.79 -77.65 31.12
CA ASP A 375 25.90 -78.42 30.52
C ASP A 375 25.86 -78.92 29.04
N VAL A 376 26.65 -78.23 28.18
CA VAL A 376 27.81 -78.67 27.31
C VAL A 376 27.65 -79.94 26.40
N PRO A 377 28.29 -80.10 25.19
CA PRO A 377 29.31 -79.29 24.45
C PRO A 377 29.02 -79.02 22.93
N GLU A 378 29.89 -78.19 22.32
CA GLU A 378 30.10 -78.05 20.85
C GLU A 378 30.49 -79.39 20.17
N PRO A 379 30.27 -79.55 18.85
CA PRO A 379 31.39 -79.30 17.93
C PRO A 379 31.02 -78.75 16.53
N SER A 380 31.97 -77.99 15.98
CA SER A 380 32.43 -77.87 14.57
C SER A 380 31.50 -78.27 13.41
N GLY A 381 31.36 -77.36 12.44
CA GLY A 381 30.89 -77.69 11.09
C GLY A 381 31.08 -76.53 10.12
N GLU A 382 32.02 -76.69 9.20
CA GLU A 382 32.38 -75.79 8.09
C GLU A 382 31.28 -75.66 7.01
N ILE A 383 31.57 -74.76 6.05
CA ILE A 383 31.26 -74.79 4.59
C ILE A 383 30.10 -73.92 4.09
N GLY A 384 30.45 -73.07 3.10
CA GLY A 384 29.61 -72.78 1.92
C GLY A 384 28.99 -71.38 1.91
N ASN A 385 29.65 -70.33 1.43
CA ASN A 385 30.01 -69.99 0.04
C ASN A 385 28.85 -69.49 -0.82
N GLU A 386 29.11 -68.35 -1.49
CA GLU A 386 28.46 -67.79 -2.70
C GLU A 386 26.96 -67.44 -2.64
N GLY A 387 26.47 -66.34 -3.20
CA GLY A 387 27.07 -65.35 -4.06
C GLY A 387 25.98 -64.62 -4.85
N SER A 388 26.22 -63.33 -5.06
CA SER A 388 25.87 -62.57 -6.26
C SER A 388 24.41 -62.18 -6.59
N ARG A 389 24.36 -60.99 -7.22
CA ARG A 389 23.33 -60.39 -8.09
C ARG A 389 22.14 -59.78 -7.34
N GLY A 390 21.80 -58.51 -7.54
CA GLY A 390 22.08 -57.61 -8.66
C GLY A 390 20.75 -57.10 -9.20
N GLU A 391 20.66 -55.77 -9.32
CA GLU A 391 19.80 -55.01 -10.24
C GLU A 391 18.28 -55.12 -10.07
N ALA A 392 17.65 -54.06 -9.55
CA ALA A 392 17.00 -53.01 -10.35
C ALA A 392 16.35 -51.96 -9.42
#